data_AF-A0A022RGI7-F1
#
_entry.id   AF-A0A022RGI7-F1
#
_cell.length_a   1.000
_cell.length_b   1.000
_cell.length_c   1.000
_cell.angle_alpha   90.00
_cell.angle_beta   90.00
_cell.angle_gamma   90.00
#
_symmetry.space_group_name_H-M   'P 1'
#
loop_
_entity.id
_entity.type
_entity.pdbx_description
1 polymer ?
#
loop_
_entity_poly.entity_id
_entity_poly.type
_entity_poly.pdbx_seq_one_letter_code
_entity_poly.pdbx_strand_id
1 'polypeptide(L)'
;MESDDEVAAMMMEVSDDDEEFYGAGDGDYDDDDDDVFLDHVSDDSDDLSSHHHQYGPRSQNYKILNEDDIRECQDKSITKISTVLSISRDAAGVLLRHYNWSVSKVNDEWFADEEKVRKTVGLLENHIPLPDDKELTCGICFETYPRDRMNATACGHPFCVICWQGYIDTAINDGPGCLMLRCPDPSCGAAVGQDMVNKLASNEDREKYNRYFLRSFVEDNRKTKWCPAPGCDYAVDFIVGGGTYDVSCRCSHSFCWKCVEEAHRPVDCGTVSKWIMKNSAESENMNWILANSKPCPKCKRPIEKNQGCMHITCTPPCKFEFCWLCLGAWTEHGERTGGFYACNRYEAAKQEGVYDDAEKRREMAKNSLERYTHYYERWATNQSSRQRAVDNLHQMQTVHLEKLSDKQRQPESQLKFIIEAWLQIVECRRVLKWTYAYGYYLPEHEHAKKQFFEYLQGEAESGLERLHQCAEKEFQGFLNSEGPSNEFNEFRTKLAGLTSVTKNYFENLVRALENGLSDVDSLSPSTGKSRGGKGKGSASRSSSSKNIDDSGHWICEYCTYANARSSTACEMCQQLGGR
;
A
#
# COMPACT_ATOMS: atom_id res chain seq x y z
N MET A 1 -27.32 -44.51 56.32
CA MET A 1 -27.26 -43.21 57.01
C MET A 1 -26.00 -42.53 56.48
N GLU A 2 -26.00 -42.19 55.19
CA GLU A 2 -26.52 -40.92 54.61
C GLU A 2 -25.63 -39.76 55.08
N SER A 3 -24.95 -39.02 54.21
CA SER A 3 -25.43 -38.41 52.97
C SER A 3 -24.28 -38.10 52.01
N ASP A 4 -24.53 -38.34 50.72
CA ASP A 4 -23.74 -37.92 49.57
C ASP A 4 -24.26 -36.54 49.09
N ASP A 5 -23.35 -35.63 48.74
CA ASP A 5 -23.68 -34.36 48.07
C ASP A 5 -23.43 -34.48 46.56
N GLU A 6 -24.50 -34.29 45.80
CA GLU A 6 -24.56 -34.24 44.33
C GLU A 6 -24.00 -32.92 43.79
N VAL A 7 -23.23 -33.00 42.69
CA VAL A 7 -22.90 -31.85 41.84
C VAL A 7 -23.56 -32.08 40.48
N ALA A 8 -24.62 -31.32 40.22
CA ALA A 8 -25.46 -31.43 39.05
C ALA A 8 -24.78 -30.89 37.77
N ALA A 9 -24.79 -31.70 36.72
CA ALA A 9 -24.47 -31.32 35.36
C ALA A 9 -25.72 -30.68 34.70
N MET A 10 -25.61 -29.43 34.25
CA MET A 10 -26.63 -28.79 33.42
C MET A 10 -26.33 -29.06 31.94
N MET A 11 -27.11 -29.95 31.34
CA MET A 11 -27.28 -30.05 29.89
C MET A 11 -28.24 -28.92 29.45
N MET A 12 -27.85 -28.14 28.44
CA MET A 12 -28.73 -27.17 27.79
C MET A 12 -29.15 -27.76 26.44
N GLU A 13 -30.40 -28.22 26.40
CA GLU A 13 -31.09 -28.65 25.19
C GLU A 13 -31.35 -27.44 24.29
N VAL A 14 -30.97 -27.53 23.01
CA VAL A 14 -31.32 -26.55 21.98
C VAL A 14 -32.47 -27.16 21.17
N SER A 15 -33.64 -26.55 21.28
CA SER A 15 -34.84 -26.87 20.51
C SER A 15 -34.76 -26.21 19.13
N ASP A 16 -34.88 -27.02 18.09
CA ASP A 16 -35.20 -26.60 16.72
C ASP A 16 -36.58 -25.94 16.67
N ASP A 17 -36.67 -24.77 16.04
CA ASP A 17 -37.90 -24.27 15.41
C ASP A 17 -37.50 -23.63 14.07
N ASP A 18 -37.74 -24.41 13.01
CA ASP A 18 -37.72 -24.01 11.60
C ASP A 18 -39.01 -23.24 11.28
N GLU A 19 -38.90 -21.97 10.88
CA GLU A 19 -39.97 -21.25 10.17
C GLU A 19 -39.39 -20.58 8.92
N GLU A 20 -39.73 -21.16 7.76
CA GLU A 20 -39.46 -20.66 6.42
C GLU A 20 -40.20 -19.33 6.18
N PHE A 21 -39.47 -18.24 5.89
CA PHE A 21 -40.06 -17.01 5.36
C PHE A 21 -39.44 -16.63 4.01
N TYR A 22 -40.13 -17.01 2.94
CA TYR A 22 -39.87 -16.52 1.58
C TYR A 22 -40.37 -15.08 1.45
N GLY A 23 -39.46 -14.12 1.45
CA GLY A 23 -39.72 -12.71 1.11
C GLY A 23 -38.97 -12.32 -0.16
N ALA A 24 -39.68 -12.29 -1.29
CA ALA A 24 -39.20 -11.69 -2.53
C ALA A 24 -39.04 -10.17 -2.35
N GLY A 25 -37.83 -9.66 -2.60
CA GLY A 25 -37.51 -8.25 -2.60
C GLY A 25 -36.56 -7.95 -3.76
N ASP A 26 -37.17 -7.55 -4.86
CA ASP A 26 -36.55 -6.99 -6.06
C ASP A 26 -35.72 -5.75 -5.69
N GLY A 27 -34.51 -5.66 -6.20
CA GLY A 27 -33.55 -4.61 -5.88
C GLY A 27 -32.54 -4.50 -7.00
N ASP A 28 -32.94 -3.75 -8.04
CA ASP A 28 -32.09 -3.23 -9.10
C ASP A 28 -30.79 -2.66 -8.51
N TYR A 29 -29.66 -3.25 -8.93
CA TYR A 29 -28.36 -2.60 -8.81
C TYR A 29 -28.13 -1.89 -10.14
N ASP A 30 -28.45 -0.59 -10.17
CA ASP A 30 -28.07 0.29 -11.27
C ASP A 30 -26.54 0.35 -11.38
N ASP A 31 -26.09 -0.11 -12.54
CA ASP A 31 -24.74 -0.06 -13.08
C ASP A 31 -24.56 1.32 -13.73
N ASP A 32 -24.06 2.30 -12.97
CA ASP A 32 -23.68 3.62 -13.52
C ASP A 32 -22.20 3.59 -13.92
N ASP A 33 -21.98 3.17 -15.17
CA ASP A 33 -20.74 3.37 -15.93
C ASP A 33 -20.79 4.74 -16.64
N ASP A 34 -19.68 5.47 -16.53
CA ASP A 34 -19.18 6.57 -17.36
C ASP A 34 -19.95 7.90 -17.57
N ASP A 35 -19.31 9.01 -17.18
CA ASP A 35 -18.95 10.11 -18.09
C ASP A 35 -18.17 11.22 -17.34
N VAL A 36 -16.84 11.11 -17.29
CA VAL A 36 -15.97 12.22 -16.84
C VAL A 36 -15.37 12.91 -18.06
N PHE A 37 -15.95 14.06 -18.41
CA PHE A 37 -15.44 14.94 -19.45
C PHE A 37 -13.99 15.39 -19.17
N LEU A 38 -13.11 15.10 -20.11
CA LEU A 38 -11.71 15.56 -20.18
C LEU A 38 -11.68 17.02 -20.61
N ASP A 39 -11.06 17.89 -19.79
CA ASP A 39 -10.66 19.22 -20.23
C ASP A 39 -9.14 19.25 -20.44
N HIS A 40 -8.74 19.60 -21.67
CA HIS A 40 -7.37 19.57 -22.17
C HIS A 40 -6.83 20.99 -22.14
N VAL A 41 -6.10 21.36 -21.09
CA VAL A 41 -5.35 22.62 -21.07
C VAL A 41 -3.93 22.37 -21.55
N SER A 42 -3.66 22.74 -22.79
CA SER A 42 -2.30 22.89 -23.33
C SER A 42 -1.69 24.17 -22.78
N ASP A 43 -0.57 24.07 -22.09
CA ASP A 43 0.28 25.23 -21.77
C ASP A 43 1.63 25.02 -22.46
N ASP A 44 1.82 25.78 -23.54
CA ASP A 44 3.07 25.90 -24.29
C ASP A 44 4.05 26.77 -23.51
N SER A 45 5.19 26.21 -23.10
CA SER A 45 6.40 27.00 -22.90
C SER A 45 7.64 26.20 -23.26
N ASP A 46 8.17 26.53 -24.44
CA ASP A 46 9.51 26.16 -24.90
C ASP A 46 10.58 26.84 -24.02
N ASP A 47 11.49 26.05 -23.43
CA ASP A 47 12.87 26.50 -23.25
C ASP A 47 13.85 25.34 -23.50
N LEU A 48 14.82 25.62 -24.37
CA LEU A 48 15.78 24.67 -24.90
C LEU A 48 17.11 24.77 -24.14
N SER A 49 17.65 23.59 -23.84
CA SER A 49 19.07 23.23 -23.68
C SER A 49 19.70 23.21 -22.28
N SER A 50 19.93 22.00 -21.76
CA SER A 50 21.30 21.45 -21.63
C SER A 50 21.25 19.94 -21.33
N HIS A 51 21.94 19.15 -22.15
CA HIS A 51 22.05 17.70 -22.03
C HIS A 51 22.87 17.30 -20.79
N HIS A 52 22.23 16.66 -19.82
CA HIS A 52 22.90 15.79 -18.86
C HIS A 52 22.04 14.53 -18.60
N HIS A 53 22.59 13.37 -18.95
CA HIS A 53 21.98 12.06 -18.71
C HIS A 53 21.67 11.84 -17.22
N GLN A 54 20.39 11.85 -16.85
CA GLN A 54 19.89 11.33 -15.58
C GLN A 54 18.66 10.45 -15.80
N TYR A 55 18.68 9.29 -15.15
CA TYR A 55 17.60 8.34 -15.02
C TYR A 55 16.26 9.04 -14.68
N GLY A 56 15.29 9.00 -15.60
CA GLY A 56 13.94 9.50 -15.34
C GLY A 56 13.11 8.45 -14.56
N PRO A 57 12.46 8.82 -13.43
CA PRO A 57 11.41 7.98 -12.86
C PRO A 57 10.22 7.94 -13.82
N ARG A 58 9.51 6.80 -13.88
CA ARG A 58 8.13 6.77 -14.40
C ARG A 58 7.39 7.97 -13.80
N SER A 59 6.70 8.76 -14.63
CA SER A 59 5.94 9.95 -14.23
C SER A 59 5.19 9.65 -12.93
N GLN A 60 5.62 10.26 -11.82
CA GLN A 60 4.94 10.06 -10.55
C GLN A 60 3.61 10.81 -10.62
N ASN A 61 2.50 10.08 -10.56
CA ASN A 61 1.16 10.66 -10.61
C ASN A 61 0.72 11.26 -9.28
N TYR A 62 1.66 11.70 -8.45
CA TYR A 62 1.35 12.28 -7.15
C TYR A 62 2.45 13.23 -6.70
N LYS A 63 2.05 14.21 -5.89
CA LYS A 63 2.93 15.15 -5.20
C LYS A 63 2.79 14.96 -3.69
N ILE A 64 3.91 14.95 -2.98
CA ILE A 64 3.94 14.93 -1.52
C ILE A 64 4.01 16.38 -1.03
N LEU A 65 3.05 16.76 -0.20
CA LEU A 65 2.89 18.09 0.37
C LEU A 65 3.29 18.07 1.85
N ASN A 66 4.13 19.01 2.25
CA ASN A 66 4.36 19.33 3.67
C ASN A 66 3.36 20.39 4.16
N GLU A 67 3.47 20.81 5.42
CA GLU A 67 2.57 21.82 5.99
C GLU A 67 2.61 23.16 5.23
N ASP A 68 3.80 23.62 4.82
CA ASP A 68 3.98 24.88 4.08
C ASP A 68 3.36 24.79 2.67
N ASP A 69 3.55 23.66 1.98
CA ASP A 69 2.94 23.39 0.68
C ASP A 69 1.40 23.42 0.79
N ILE A 70 0.83 22.85 1.85
CA ILE A 70 -0.62 22.86 2.11
C ILE A 70 -1.10 24.30 2.37
N ARG A 71 -0.38 25.07 3.19
CA ARG A 71 -0.70 26.48 3.45
C ARG A 71 -0.71 27.31 2.16
N GLU A 72 0.29 27.11 1.30
CA GLU A 72 0.38 27.80 0.02
C GLU A 72 -0.77 27.40 -0.93
N CYS A 73 -1.09 26.12 -1.03
CA CYS A 73 -2.21 25.62 -1.85
C CYS A 73 -3.57 26.15 -1.36
N GLN A 74 -3.77 26.17 -0.04
CA GLN A 74 -4.95 26.74 0.59
C GLN A 74 -5.07 28.25 0.28
N ASP A 75 -3.99 29.02 0.46
CA ASP A 75 -3.94 30.46 0.17
C ASP A 75 -4.22 30.78 -1.30
N LYS A 76 -3.63 30.01 -2.23
CA LYS A 76 -3.88 30.13 -3.66
C LYS A 76 -5.35 29.89 -4.01
N SER A 77 -5.97 28.87 -3.41
CA SER A 77 -7.38 28.55 -3.63
C SER A 77 -8.30 29.65 -3.12
N ILE A 78 -8.05 30.15 -1.90
CA ILE A 78 -8.80 31.27 -1.31
C ILE A 78 -8.65 32.53 -2.15
N THR A 79 -7.41 32.85 -2.56
CA THR A 79 -7.13 34.03 -3.39
C THR A 79 -7.83 33.94 -4.74
N LYS A 80 -7.83 32.76 -5.38
CA LYS A 80 -8.53 32.54 -6.65
C LYS A 80 -10.03 32.76 -6.53
N ILE A 81 -10.68 32.20 -5.51
CA ILE A 81 -12.13 32.39 -5.30
C ILE A 81 -12.45 33.84 -4.90
N SER A 82 -11.67 34.44 -4.00
CA SER A 82 -11.88 35.83 -3.56
C SER A 82 -11.76 36.82 -4.71
N THR A 83 -10.79 36.62 -5.62
CA THR A 83 -10.59 37.49 -6.78
C THR A 83 -11.64 37.28 -7.86
N VAL A 84 -11.97 36.02 -8.20
CA VAL A 84 -12.97 35.71 -9.26
C VAL A 84 -14.38 36.12 -8.84
N LEU A 85 -14.77 35.86 -7.59
CA LEU A 85 -16.12 36.16 -7.09
C LEU A 85 -16.23 37.55 -6.45
N SER A 86 -15.13 38.29 -6.33
CA SER A 86 -15.08 39.62 -5.69
C SER A 86 -15.65 39.65 -4.26
N ILE A 87 -15.36 38.61 -3.47
CA ILE A 87 -15.78 38.46 -2.07
C ILE A 87 -14.58 38.53 -1.12
N SER A 88 -14.84 38.71 0.19
CA SER A 88 -13.79 38.67 1.20
C SER A 88 -13.10 37.31 1.26
N ARG A 89 -11.86 37.29 1.73
CA ARG A 89 -11.08 36.04 1.89
C ARG A 89 -11.74 35.08 2.87
N ASP A 90 -12.35 35.59 3.94
CA ASP A 90 -13.10 34.81 4.91
C ASP A 90 -14.33 34.15 4.27
N ALA A 91 -15.08 34.89 3.45
CA ALA A 91 -16.21 34.35 2.71
C ALA A 91 -15.77 33.28 1.70
N ALA A 92 -14.66 33.50 0.99
CA ALA A 92 -14.07 32.51 0.09
C ALA A 92 -13.66 31.23 0.84
N GLY A 93 -13.09 31.36 2.06
CA GLY A 93 -12.78 30.22 2.93
C GLY A 93 -14.03 29.42 3.32
N VAL A 94 -15.12 30.08 3.69
CA VAL A 94 -16.40 29.41 4.01
C VAL A 94 -16.96 28.65 2.81
N LEU A 95 -16.93 29.26 1.61
CA LEU A 95 -17.38 28.61 0.38
C LEU A 95 -16.53 27.39 0.02
N LEU A 96 -15.21 27.53 0.01
CA LEU A 96 -14.31 26.44 -0.33
C LEU A 96 -14.53 25.25 0.59
N ARG A 97 -14.72 25.49 1.88
CA ARG A 97 -14.97 24.41 2.84
C ARG A 97 -16.31 23.71 2.62
N HIS A 98 -17.38 24.47 2.35
CA HIS A 98 -18.68 23.89 2.02
C HIS A 98 -18.62 22.98 0.78
N TYR A 99 -17.79 23.33 -0.20
CA TYR A 99 -17.61 22.59 -1.45
C TYR A 99 -16.32 21.75 -1.49
N ASN A 100 -15.85 21.27 -0.33
CA ASN A 100 -14.76 20.29 -0.25
C ASN A 100 -13.45 20.74 -0.93
N TRP A 101 -13.13 22.03 -0.81
CA TRP A 101 -11.99 22.72 -1.46
C TRP A 101 -11.95 22.60 -2.99
N SER A 102 -13.09 22.31 -3.63
CA SER A 102 -13.19 22.25 -5.08
C SER A 102 -13.49 23.62 -5.68
N VAL A 103 -12.44 24.28 -6.19
CA VAL A 103 -12.55 25.59 -6.86
C VAL A 103 -13.55 25.56 -8.02
N SER A 104 -13.54 24.50 -8.84
CA SER A 104 -14.46 24.37 -9.98
C SER A 104 -15.92 24.32 -9.50
N LYS A 105 -16.23 23.46 -8.52
CA LYS A 105 -17.59 23.35 -7.98
C LYS A 105 -18.10 24.65 -7.37
N VAL A 106 -17.23 25.39 -6.66
CA VAL A 106 -17.60 26.71 -6.12
C VAL A 106 -18.00 27.64 -7.25
N ASN A 107 -17.20 27.73 -8.31
CA ASN A 107 -17.51 28.59 -9.45
C ASN A 107 -18.80 28.14 -10.15
N ASP A 108 -18.94 26.85 -10.44
CA ASP A 108 -20.10 26.30 -11.16
C ASP A 108 -21.40 26.60 -10.41
N GLU A 109 -21.45 26.34 -9.10
CA GLU A 109 -22.64 26.57 -8.27
C GLU A 109 -22.90 28.06 -8.02
N TRP A 110 -21.84 28.86 -7.82
CA TRP A 110 -21.99 30.31 -7.61
C TRP A 110 -22.52 31.01 -8.85
N PHE A 111 -22.00 30.67 -10.04
CA PHE A 111 -22.46 31.26 -11.30
C PHE A 111 -23.82 30.71 -11.74
N ALA A 112 -24.23 29.54 -11.25
CA ALA A 112 -25.59 29.03 -11.46
C ALA A 112 -26.64 29.76 -10.61
N ASP A 113 -26.40 29.94 -9.31
CA ASP A 113 -27.34 30.60 -8.38
C ASP A 113 -26.63 31.15 -7.13
N GLU A 114 -26.14 32.39 -7.21
CA GLU A 114 -25.45 33.07 -6.11
C GLU A 114 -26.31 33.18 -4.84
N GLU A 115 -27.61 33.51 -4.98
CA GLU A 115 -28.50 33.74 -3.83
C GLU A 115 -28.70 32.44 -3.03
N LYS A 116 -28.93 31.33 -3.73
CA LYS A 116 -29.05 30.00 -3.12
C LYS A 116 -27.76 29.58 -2.43
N VAL A 117 -26.60 29.80 -3.06
CA VAL A 117 -25.30 29.48 -2.46
C VAL A 117 -25.11 30.30 -1.19
N ARG A 118 -25.26 31.62 -1.25
CA ARG A 118 -25.16 32.53 -0.10
C ARG A 118 -26.05 32.11 1.06
N LYS A 119 -27.31 31.76 0.79
CA LYS A 119 -28.27 31.30 1.81
C LYS A 119 -27.84 29.98 2.44
N THR A 120 -27.39 29.02 1.62
CA THR A 120 -26.93 27.70 2.08
C THR A 120 -25.71 27.82 2.99
N VAL A 121 -24.73 28.63 2.58
CA VAL A 121 -23.49 28.82 3.35
C VAL A 121 -23.62 29.90 4.42
N GLY A 122 -24.75 30.59 4.52
CA GLY A 122 -24.99 31.63 5.53
C GLY A 122 -24.19 32.91 5.33
N LEU A 123 -23.78 33.21 4.10
CA LEU A 123 -23.09 34.44 3.73
C LEU A 123 -24.12 35.51 3.34
N LEU A 124 -24.37 36.45 4.24
CA LEU A 124 -25.29 37.57 3.98
C LEU A 124 -24.62 38.61 3.07
N GLU A 125 -25.35 39.11 2.08
CA GLU A 125 -24.86 40.13 1.14
C GLU A 125 -24.69 41.50 1.82
N ASN A 126 -25.60 41.83 2.74
CA ASN A 126 -25.56 43.07 3.51
C ASN A 126 -25.30 42.79 4.99
N HIS A 127 -24.32 43.49 5.56
CA HIS A 127 -24.09 43.51 7.00
C HIS A 127 -25.17 44.34 7.69
N ILE A 128 -25.88 43.74 8.63
CA ILE A 128 -26.80 44.46 9.51
C ILE A 128 -25.96 45.11 10.63
N PRO A 129 -25.84 46.45 10.68
CA PRO A 129 -25.07 47.10 11.72
C PRO A 129 -25.72 46.89 13.07
N LEU A 130 -24.88 46.78 14.11
CA LEU A 130 -25.35 46.83 15.49
C LEU A 130 -26.05 48.18 15.74
N PRO A 131 -27.16 48.20 16.52
CA PRO A 131 -27.82 49.45 16.90
C PRO A 131 -26.84 50.45 17.53
N ASP A 132 -27.05 51.75 17.27
CA ASP A 132 -26.19 52.84 17.77
C ASP A 132 -26.49 53.22 19.24
N ASP A 133 -27.13 52.32 19.98
CA ASP A 133 -27.38 52.49 21.41
C ASP A 133 -26.08 52.41 22.21
N LYS A 134 -26.01 53.19 23.31
CA LYS A 134 -24.82 53.22 24.20
C LYS A 134 -24.59 51.87 24.89
N GLU A 135 -25.68 51.17 25.17
CA GLU A 135 -25.70 49.90 25.87
C GLU A 135 -26.65 48.95 25.13
N LEU A 136 -26.25 47.68 25.03
CA LEU A 136 -27.00 46.63 24.36
C LEU A 136 -27.13 45.44 25.31
N THR A 137 -28.25 44.73 25.22
CA THR A 137 -28.49 43.51 25.98
C THR A 137 -27.99 42.30 25.19
N CYS A 138 -27.23 41.42 25.84
CA CYS A 138 -26.75 40.18 25.23
C CYS A 138 -27.86 39.14 25.09
N GLY A 139 -27.99 38.54 23.90
CA GLY A 139 -28.98 37.49 23.64
C GLY A 139 -28.74 36.13 24.31
N ILE A 140 -27.62 35.93 25.02
CA ILE A 140 -27.27 34.67 25.69
C ILE A 140 -27.37 34.81 27.22
N CYS A 141 -26.64 35.76 27.81
CA CYS A 141 -26.64 35.95 29.27
C CYS A 141 -27.71 36.95 29.74
N PHE A 142 -28.38 37.66 28.83
CA PHE A 142 -29.40 38.68 29.13
C PHE A 142 -28.92 39.87 29.96
N GLU A 143 -27.60 40.04 30.12
CA GLU A 143 -26.99 41.20 30.76
C GLU A 143 -26.75 42.35 29.77
N THR A 144 -26.72 43.58 30.29
CA THR A 144 -26.48 44.80 29.52
C THR A 144 -24.99 45.18 29.54
N TYR A 145 -24.43 45.43 28.36
CA TYR A 145 -23.04 45.81 28.19
C TYR A 145 -22.91 47.06 27.33
N PRO A 146 -21.83 47.83 27.49
CA PRO A 146 -21.53 48.92 26.57
C PRO A 146 -21.22 48.36 25.17
N ARG A 147 -21.52 49.15 24.13
CA ARG A 147 -21.41 48.74 22.71
C ARG A 147 -20.04 48.14 22.33
N ASP A 148 -18.94 48.64 22.90
CA ASP A 148 -17.57 48.18 22.62
C ASP A 148 -17.29 46.74 23.09
N ARG A 149 -18.08 46.24 24.04
CA ARG A 149 -18.02 44.85 24.54
C ARG A 149 -19.03 43.92 23.87
N MET A 150 -19.67 44.38 22.79
CA MET A 150 -20.67 43.64 22.05
C MET A 150 -20.17 43.36 20.64
N ASN A 151 -20.41 42.13 20.16
CA ASN A 151 -20.06 41.71 18.80
C ASN A 151 -21.25 41.01 18.16
N ALA A 152 -21.33 41.11 16.84
CA ALA A 152 -22.30 40.43 16.00
C ALA A 152 -21.63 39.96 14.72
N THR A 153 -22.14 38.88 14.13
CA THR A 153 -21.82 38.51 12.74
C THR A 153 -22.62 39.40 11.77
N ALA A 154 -22.58 39.10 10.47
CA ALA A 154 -23.31 39.87 9.45
C ALA A 154 -24.83 39.98 9.70
N CYS A 155 -25.42 39.10 10.51
CA CYS A 155 -26.84 39.14 10.87
C CYS A 155 -27.22 40.22 11.90
N GLY A 156 -26.26 40.84 12.57
CA GLY A 156 -26.52 41.90 13.54
C GLY A 156 -26.99 41.44 14.93
N HIS A 157 -27.09 40.12 15.21
CA HIS A 157 -27.46 39.62 16.53
C HIS A 157 -26.38 39.93 17.59
N PRO A 158 -26.68 40.70 18.65
CA PRO A 158 -25.68 41.20 19.59
C PRO A 158 -25.39 40.21 20.74
N PHE A 159 -24.12 39.84 20.91
CA PHE A 159 -23.67 39.08 22.08
C PHE A 159 -22.43 39.69 22.71
N CYS A 160 -22.28 39.55 24.03
CA CYS A 160 -21.12 40.09 24.73
C CYS A 160 -19.86 39.28 24.42
N VAL A 161 -18.69 39.91 24.57
CA VAL A 161 -17.39 39.27 24.33
C VAL A 161 -17.23 37.95 25.11
N ILE A 162 -17.73 37.89 26.35
CA ILE A 162 -17.59 36.70 27.21
C ILE A 162 -18.40 35.52 26.66
N CYS A 163 -19.64 35.75 26.23
CA CYS A 163 -20.47 34.70 25.63
C CYS A 163 -19.91 34.23 24.28
N TRP A 164 -19.39 35.15 23.46
CA TRP A 164 -18.70 34.77 22.22
C TRP A 164 -17.45 33.92 22.49
N GLN A 165 -16.64 34.32 23.48
CA GLN A 165 -15.45 33.58 23.89
C GLN A 165 -15.80 32.17 24.34
N GLY A 166 -16.78 32.02 25.24
CA GLY A 166 -17.23 30.70 25.69
C GLY A 166 -17.82 29.85 24.56
N TYR A 167 -18.56 30.46 23.63
CA TYR A 167 -19.12 29.75 22.48
C TYR A 167 -18.03 29.25 21.52
N ILE A 168 -17.07 30.11 21.17
CA ILE A 168 -15.96 29.76 20.26
C ILE A 168 -15.03 28.73 20.91
N ASP A 169 -14.69 28.92 22.20
CA ASP A 169 -13.85 28.00 22.97
C ASP A 169 -14.48 26.59 23.04
N THR A 170 -15.76 26.51 23.42
CA THR A 170 -16.49 25.23 23.46
C THR A 170 -16.49 24.57 22.09
N ALA A 171 -16.85 25.31 21.03
CA ALA A 171 -16.91 24.75 19.69
C ALA A 171 -15.55 24.25 19.19
N ILE A 172 -14.46 24.97 19.45
CA ILE A 172 -13.10 24.56 19.06
C ILE A 172 -12.66 23.31 19.81
N ASN A 173 -12.94 23.22 21.11
CA ASN A 173 -12.60 22.04 21.90
C ASN A 173 -13.48 20.82 21.56
N ASP A 174 -14.70 21.02 21.06
CA ASP A 174 -15.56 19.94 20.55
C ASP A 174 -15.05 19.33 19.23
N GLY A 175 -14.22 20.06 18.48
CA GLY A 175 -13.45 19.52 17.34
C GLY A 175 -13.62 20.30 16.02
N PRO A 176 -13.34 19.66 14.86
CA PRO A 176 -13.32 20.33 13.55
C PRO A 176 -14.64 20.96 13.10
N GLY A 177 -15.76 20.60 13.75
CA GLY A 177 -17.07 21.22 13.52
C GLY A 177 -17.09 22.73 13.76
N CYS A 178 -16.16 23.26 14.56
CA CYS A 178 -15.98 24.71 14.79
C CYS A 178 -15.77 25.50 13.50
N LEU A 179 -15.26 24.87 12.44
CA LEU A 179 -14.97 25.58 11.21
C LEU A 179 -16.27 25.94 10.43
N MET A 180 -17.42 25.33 10.76
CA MET A 180 -18.74 25.63 10.18
C MET A 180 -19.67 26.35 11.17
N LEU A 181 -19.08 27.08 12.13
CA LEU A 181 -19.80 27.83 13.15
C LEU A 181 -20.85 28.79 12.56
N ARG A 182 -21.99 28.84 13.25
CA ARG A 182 -23.12 29.73 12.93
C ARG A 182 -23.31 30.77 14.03
N CYS A 183 -24.13 31.76 13.76
CA CYS A 183 -24.59 32.70 14.77
C CYS A 183 -25.12 31.92 16.00
N PRO A 184 -24.80 32.36 17.24
CA PRO A 184 -25.34 31.74 18.45
C PRO A 184 -26.87 31.79 18.56
N ASP A 185 -27.55 32.63 17.78
CA ASP A 185 -29.01 32.63 17.70
C ASP A 185 -29.51 31.37 16.96
N PRO A 186 -30.33 30.51 17.59
CA PRO A 186 -30.77 29.23 17.00
C PRO A 186 -31.54 29.36 15.69
N SER A 187 -32.17 30.51 15.44
CA SER A 187 -32.95 30.76 14.22
C SER A 187 -32.10 31.34 13.08
N CYS A 188 -30.83 31.64 13.34
CA CYS A 188 -29.97 32.37 12.42
C CYS A 188 -28.92 31.45 11.76
N GLY A 189 -28.96 31.36 10.44
CA GLY A 189 -27.98 30.61 9.64
C GLY A 189 -26.69 31.36 9.31
N ALA A 190 -26.48 32.58 9.81
CA ALA A 190 -25.33 33.40 9.42
C ALA A 190 -24.00 32.74 9.83
N ALA A 191 -23.05 32.66 8.90
CA ALA A 191 -21.75 32.05 9.13
C ALA A 191 -20.88 32.90 10.06
N VAL A 192 -20.07 32.23 10.88
CA VAL A 192 -18.98 32.83 11.66
C VAL A 192 -17.69 32.60 10.89
N GLY A 193 -17.09 33.67 10.39
CA GLY A 193 -15.83 33.63 9.65
C GLY A 193 -14.59 33.53 10.54
N GLN A 194 -13.43 33.33 9.90
CA GLN A 194 -12.14 33.27 10.58
C GLN A 194 -11.77 34.61 11.22
N ASP A 195 -12.20 35.73 10.64
CA ASP A 195 -12.11 37.08 11.19
C ASP A 195 -12.65 37.19 12.63
N MET A 196 -13.83 36.64 12.91
CA MET A 196 -14.45 36.69 14.22
C MET A 196 -13.71 35.80 15.23
N VAL A 197 -13.30 34.60 14.80
CA VAL A 197 -12.50 33.68 15.63
C VAL A 197 -11.16 34.31 15.97
N ASN A 198 -10.47 34.91 14.99
CA ASN A 198 -9.18 35.58 15.21
C ASN A 198 -9.29 36.77 16.18
N LYS A 199 -10.43 37.46 16.19
CA LYS A 199 -10.70 38.61 17.06
C LYS A 199 -11.03 38.21 18.49
N LEU A 200 -11.81 37.14 18.70
CA LEU A 200 -12.43 36.84 19.99
C LEU A 200 -11.81 35.63 20.70
N ALA A 201 -11.23 34.67 19.99
CA ALA A 201 -10.64 33.48 20.58
C ALA A 201 -9.35 33.77 21.37
N SER A 202 -9.01 32.86 22.29
CA SER A 202 -7.70 32.86 22.94
C SER A 202 -6.58 32.54 21.93
N ASN A 203 -5.33 32.82 22.28
CA ASN A 203 -4.19 32.47 21.41
C ASN A 203 -4.11 30.94 21.18
N GLU A 204 -4.38 30.14 22.21
CA GLU A 204 -4.35 28.67 22.13
C GLU A 204 -5.45 28.16 21.20
N ASP A 205 -6.68 28.65 21.37
CA ASP A 205 -7.81 28.21 20.55
C ASP A 205 -7.68 28.67 19.10
N ARG A 206 -7.08 29.85 18.87
CA ARG A 206 -6.76 30.32 17.52
C ARG A 206 -5.76 29.40 16.83
N GLU A 207 -4.75 28.90 17.52
CA GLU A 207 -3.81 27.92 16.98
C GLU A 207 -4.49 26.58 16.66
N LYS A 208 -5.36 26.09 17.56
CA LYS A 208 -6.18 24.88 17.33
C LYS A 208 -7.10 25.06 16.12
N TYR A 209 -7.83 26.17 16.03
CA TYR A 209 -8.70 26.51 14.90
C TYR A 209 -7.91 26.55 13.59
N ASN A 210 -6.76 27.22 13.56
CA ASN A 210 -5.92 27.29 12.37
C ASN A 210 -5.40 25.91 11.95
N ARG A 211 -5.10 25.03 12.91
CA ARG A 211 -4.73 23.63 12.62
C ARG A 211 -5.90 22.87 11.99
N TYR A 212 -7.11 22.99 12.53
CA TYR A 212 -8.30 22.38 11.92
C TYR A 212 -8.56 22.95 10.51
N PHE A 213 -8.45 24.27 10.36
CA PHE A 213 -8.68 24.95 9.08
C PHE A 213 -7.69 24.49 8.02
N LEU A 214 -6.40 24.38 8.38
CA LEU A 214 -5.38 23.86 7.48
C LEU A 214 -5.64 22.40 7.13
N ARG A 215 -5.99 21.57 8.12
CA ARG A 215 -6.25 20.14 7.90
C ARG A 215 -7.46 19.88 7.02
N SER A 216 -8.47 20.75 7.08
CA SER A 216 -9.67 20.66 6.25
C SER A 216 -9.35 20.67 4.76
N PHE A 217 -8.25 21.32 4.33
CA PHE A 217 -7.81 21.29 2.93
C PHE A 217 -7.53 19.88 2.42
N VAL A 218 -7.01 19.00 3.27
CA VAL A 218 -6.69 17.62 2.93
C VAL A 218 -7.87 16.71 3.24
N GLU A 219 -8.48 16.85 4.41
CA GLU A 219 -9.53 15.94 4.90
C GLU A 219 -10.83 16.05 4.07
N ASP A 220 -11.18 17.25 3.62
CA ASP A 220 -12.39 17.46 2.82
C ASP A 220 -12.14 17.22 1.32
N ASN A 221 -10.89 17.26 0.85
CA ASN A 221 -10.54 17.15 -0.57
C ASN A 221 -10.41 15.68 -1.01
N ARG A 222 -11.05 15.33 -2.13
CA ARG A 222 -11.03 13.96 -2.66
C ARG A 222 -9.71 13.56 -3.32
N LYS A 223 -8.90 14.54 -3.77
CA LYS A 223 -7.64 14.29 -4.50
C LYS A 223 -6.42 14.21 -3.58
N THR A 224 -6.55 14.63 -2.33
CA THR A 224 -5.44 14.71 -1.38
C THR A 224 -5.75 13.84 -0.16
N LYS A 225 -4.78 13.07 0.34
CA LYS A 225 -4.93 12.25 1.55
C LYS A 225 -3.72 12.37 2.46
N TRP A 226 -3.93 12.30 3.77
CA TRP A 226 -2.84 12.21 4.74
C TRP A 226 -2.07 10.90 4.59
N CYS A 227 -0.77 10.94 4.88
CA CYS A 227 -0.01 9.72 5.10
C CYS A 227 -0.55 9.00 6.35
N PRO A 228 -0.84 7.69 6.28
CA PRO A 228 -1.38 6.95 7.43
C PRO A 228 -0.31 6.61 8.49
N ALA A 229 0.96 6.94 8.25
CA ALA A 229 2.03 6.66 9.20
C ALA A 229 1.84 7.45 10.51
N PRO A 230 1.95 6.80 11.68
CA PRO A 230 1.85 7.50 12.96
C PRO A 230 2.87 8.64 13.09
N GLY A 231 2.40 9.84 13.44
CA GLY A 231 3.25 11.02 13.62
C GLY A 231 3.76 11.66 12.33
N CYS A 232 3.20 11.30 11.16
CA CYS A 232 3.56 11.88 9.87
C CYS A 232 2.55 12.96 9.42
N ASP A 233 3.00 14.20 9.28
CA ASP A 233 2.18 15.34 8.84
C ASP A 233 2.30 15.66 7.34
N TYR A 234 2.75 14.70 6.53
CA TYR A 234 2.77 14.84 5.07
C TYR A 234 1.43 14.39 4.46
N ALA A 235 0.99 15.10 3.42
CA ALA A 235 -0.15 14.73 2.60
C ALA A 235 0.29 14.35 1.18
N VAL A 236 -0.53 13.55 0.49
CA VAL A 236 -0.30 13.09 -0.88
C VAL A 236 -1.43 13.59 -1.76
N ASP A 237 -1.09 14.48 -2.70
CA ASP A 237 -1.99 14.96 -3.74
C ASP A 237 -1.84 14.11 -4.99
N PHE A 238 -2.91 13.45 -5.41
CA PHE A 238 -2.89 12.43 -6.46
C PHE A 238 -3.51 12.96 -7.75
N ILE A 239 -2.77 12.81 -8.85
CA ILE A 239 -3.17 13.20 -10.19
C ILE A 239 -3.81 11.98 -10.85
N VAL A 240 -5.13 12.03 -11.02
CA VAL A 240 -5.90 11.00 -11.72
C VAL A 240 -5.53 11.06 -13.21
N GLY A 241 -5.04 9.96 -13.79
CA GLY A 241 -4.60 9.98 -15.19
C GLY A 241 -3.69 8.85 -15.68
N GLY A 242 -3.51 7.77 -14.90
CA GLY A 242 -2.89 6.52 -15.37
C GLY A 242 -1.54 6.19 -14.73
N GLY A 243 -1.53 5.20 -13.85
CA GLY A 243 -0.34 4.66 -13.16
C GLY A 243 -0.74 3.90 -11.90
N THR A 244 0.22 3.62 -11.02
CA THR A 244 -0.02 2.82 -9.81
C THR A 244 -0.66 3.66 -8.70
N TYR A 245 -1.61 3.10 -7.96
CA TYR A 245 -2.15 3.74 -6.75
C TYR A 245 -1.17 3.71 -5.56
N ASP A 246 -0.11 2.90 -5.63
CA ASP A 246 0.92 2.85 -4.60
C ASP A 246 1.74 4.15 -4.60
N VAL A 247 1.77 4.81 -3.44
CA VAL A 247 2.50 6.05 -3.20
C VAL A 247 3.53 5.83 -2.10
N SER A 248 4.65 6.54 -2.17
CA SER A 248 5.69 6.50 -1.14
C SER A 248 5.87 7.88 -0.55
N CYS A 249 5.69 8.01 0.76
CA CYS A 249 5.80 9.25 1.50
C CYS A 249 7.28 9.59 1.79
N ARG A 250 7.57 10.86 2.10
CA ARG A 250 8.91 11.31 2.55
C ARG A 250 9.32 10.69 3.89
N CYS A 251 8.37 10.23 4.70
CA CYS A 251 8.64 9.43 5.91
C CYS A 251 8.99 7.96 5.61
N SER A 252 9.20 7.59 4.34
CA SER A 252 9.46 6.22 3.86
C SER A 252 8.30 5.23 4.02
N HIS A 253 7.13 5.68 4.49
CA HIS A 253 5.93 4.85 4.48
C HIS A 253 5.31 4.78 3.09
N SER A 254 5.02 3.57 2.62
CA SER A 254 4.39 3.32 1.32
C SER A 254 3.02 2.69 1.51
N PHE A 255 2.01 3.29 0.90
CA PHE A 255 0.60 2.90 1.03
C PHE A 255 -0.12 3.02 -0.32
N CYS A 256 -1.26 2.34 -0.46
CA CYS A 256 -2.13 2.51 -1.60
C CYS A 256 -3.02 3.74 -1.38
N TRP A 257 -2.94 4.72 -2.28
CA TRP A 257 -3.74 5.93 -2.19
C TRP A 257 -5.25 5.66 -2.25
N LYS A 258 -5.69 4.62 -2.97
CA LYS A 258 -7.11 4.27 -3.11
C LYS A 258 -7.72 3.74 -1.81
N CYS A 259 -7.15 2.69 -1.22
CA CYS A 259 -7.71 2.03 -0.02
C CYS A 259 -7.01 2.37 1.30
N VAL A 260 -5.91 3.14 1.28
CA VAL A 260 -5.12 3.54 2.47
C VAL A 260 -4.40 2.38 3.18
N GLU A 261 -4.57 1.15 2.70
CA GLU A 261 -3.79 -0.01 3.13
C GLU A 261 -2.33 0.08 2.67
N GLU A 262 -1.49 -0.79 3.23
CA GLU A 262 -0.11 -0.95 2.80
C GLU A 262 -0.01 -1.12 1.27
N ALA A 263 1.00 -0.51 0.64
CA ALA A 263 1.26 -0.61 -0.80
C ALA A 263 1.22 -2.08 -1.24
N HIS A 264 0.36 -2.38 -2.22
CA HIS A 264 -0.05 -3.75 -2.51
C HIS A 264 0.02 -4.14 -3.98
N ARG A 265 0.67 -3.33 -4.84
CA ARG A 265 1.01 -3.75 -6.21
C ARG A 265 1.82 -5.04 -6.17
N PRO A 266 1.47 -6.08 -6.95
CA PRO A 266 0.59 -6.05 -8.13
C PRO A 266 -0.91 -6.38 -7.90
N VAL A 267 -1.34 -6.56 -6.66
CA VAL A 267 -2.70 -7.02 -6.33
C VAL A 267 -3.67 -5.84 -6.28
N ASP A 268 -4.92 -6.05 -6.70
CA ASP A 268 -5.97 -5.02 -6.64
C ASP A 268 -6.53 -4.82 -5.22
N CYS A 269 -7.12 -3.63 -4.97
CA CYS A 269 -7.69 -3.31 -3.65
C CYS A 269 -8.81 -4.26 -3.22
N GLY A 270 -9.58 -4.81 -4.16
CA GLY A 270 -10.69 -5.72 -3.86
C GLY A 270 -10.19 -7.04 -3.28
N THR A 271 -9.17 -7.63 -3.89
CA THR A 271 -8.51 -8.84 -3.38
C THR A 271 -7.85 -8.60 -2.02
N VAL A 272 -7.19 -7.45 -1.84
CA VAL A 272 -6.59 -7.05 -0.55
C VAL A 272 -7.66 -6.93 0.54
N SER A 273 -8.76 -6.25 0.27
CA SER A 273 -9.87 -6.09 1.22
C SER A 273 -10.45 -7.44 1.64
N LYS A 274 -10.65 -8.37 0.69
CA LYS A 274 -11.13 -9.73 0.99
C LYS A 274 -10.16 -10.49 1.90
N TRP A 275 -8.87 -10.40 1.62
CA TRP A 275 -7.82 -11.05 2.42
C TRP A 275 -7.76 -10.49 3.85
N ILE A 276 -7.80 -9.17 4.00
CA ILE A 276 -7.76 -8.51 5.33
C ILE A 276 -9.01 -8.88 6.15
N MET A 277 -10.21 -8.82 5.54
CA MET A 277 -11.45 -9.25 6.20
C MET A 277 -11.37 -10.71 6.65
N LYS A 278 -10.87 -11.60 5.79
CA LYS A 278 -10.71 -13.02 6.12
C LYS A 278 -9.75 -13.22 7.29
N ASN A 279 -8.60 -12.54 7.27
CA ASN A 279 -7.63 -12.60 8.37
C ASN A 279 -8.27 -12.14 9.68
N SER A 280 -9.04 -11.05 9.66
CA SER A 280 -9.75 -10.56 10.85
C SER A 280 -10.75 -11.59 11.39
N ALA A 281 -11.51 -12.26 10.50
CA ALA A 281 -12.48 -13.27 10.88
C ALA A 281 -11.83 -14.56 11.44
N GLU A 282 -10.64 -14.91 10.95
CA GLU A 282 -9.91 -16.14 11.33
C GLU A 282 -8.89 -15.90 12.46
N SER A 283 -9.02 -14.81 13.22
CA SER A 283 -7.97 -14.33 14.13
C SER A 283 -7.57 -15.29 15.25
N GLU A 284 -8.50 -16.10 15.75
CA GLU A 284 -8.22 -17.16 16.73
C GLU A 284 -7.35 -18.28 16.13
N ASN A 285 -7.58 -18.63 14.86
CA ASN A 285 -6.77 -19.59 14.11
C ASN A 285 -5.36 -19.05 13.82
N MET A 286 -5.21 -17.73 13.61
CA MET A 286 -3.92 -17.10 13.29
C MET A 286 -2.87 -17.26 14.39
N ASN A 287 -3.24 -17.10 15.66
CA ASN A 287 -2.31 -17.20 16.79
C ASN A 287 -1.81 -18.63 17.02
N TRP A 288 -2.65 -19.63 16.77
CA TRP A 288 -2.27 -21.04 16.84
C TRP A 288 -1.30 -21.41 15.70
N ILE A 289 -1.52 -20.87 14.50
CA ILE A 289 -0.67 -21.11 13.31
C ILE A 289 0.73 -20.48 13.46
N LEU A 290 0.83 -19.29 14.07
CA LEU A 290 2.07 -18.49 14.17
C LEU A 290 2.93 -18.81 15.41
N ALA A 291 3.01 -20.07 15.83
CA ALA A 291 3.93 -20.45 16.90
C ALA A 291 5.38 -19.98 16.56
N ASN A 292 5.95 -19.12 17.40
CA ASN A 292 7.22 -18.41 17.14
C ASN A 292 8.47 -19.32 17.03
N SER A 293 8.32 -20.60 17.34
CA SER A 293 9.38 -21.60 17.24
C SER A 293 8.92 -22.82 16.46
N LYS A 294 9.67 -23.22 15.43
CA LYS A 294 9.48 -24.49 14.71
C LYS A 294 10.59 -25.48 15.10
N PRO A 295 10.31 -26.78 15.27
CA PRO A 295 11.33 -27.78 15.58
C PRO A 295 12.18 -28.09 14.34
N CYS A 296 13.49 -28.27 14.52
CA CYS A 296 14.38 -28.74 13.45
C CYS A 296 13.87 -30.08 12.89
N PRO A 297 13.70 -30.24 11.56
CA PRO A 297 13.18 -31.48 10.98
C PRO A 297 14.05 -32.70 11.29
N LYS A 298 15.38 -32.51 11.44
CA LYS A 298 16.36 -33.59 11.70
C LYS A 298 16.55 -33.92 13.19
N CYS A 299 16.77 -32.92 14.05
CA CYS A 299 17.10 -33.15 15.47
C CYS A 299 15.98 -32.77 16.45
N LYS A 300 14.86 -32.22 15.94
CA LYS A 300 13.68 -31.78 16.71
C LYS A 300 13.93 -30.68 17.74
N ARG A 301 15.15 -30.12 17.83
CA ARG A 301 15.44 -28.96 18.68
C ARG A 301 14.58 -27.77 18.25
N PRO A 302 13.91 -27.05 19.17
CA PRO A 302 13.17 -25.84 18.84
C PRO A 302 14.10 -24.77 18.29
N ILE A 303 13.71 -24.13 17.19
CA ILE A 303 14.43 -23.04 16.54
C ILE A 303 13.52 -21.81 16.51
N GLU A 304 14.02 -20.70 17.03
CA GLU A 304 13.42 -19.38 16.88
C GLU A 304 14.01 -18.68 15.65
N LYS A 305 13.16 -18.03 14.85
CA LYS A 305 13.60 -17.35 13.63
C LYS A 305 14.10 -15.94 13.93
N ASN A 306 15.42 -15.77 14.00
CA ASN A 306 16.08 -14.49 14.22
C ASN A 306 16.67 -13.82 12.95
N GLN A 307 16.56 -14.47 11.78
CA GLN A 307 17.09 -14.01 10.49
C GLN A 307 15.98 -13.77 9.45
N GLY A 308 16.24 -12.91 8.47
CA GLY A 308 15.30 -12.57 7.40
C GLY A 308 15.20 -13.62 6.29
N CYS A 309 16.28 -14.36 6.02
CA CYS A 309 16.31 -15.41 5.01
C CYS A 309 15.47 -16.65 5.42
N MET A 310 14.87 -17.34 4.44
CA MET A 310 14.15 -18.61 4.66
C MET A 310 15.09 -19.82 4.76
N HIS A 311 16.35 -19.65 4.37
CA HIS A 311 17.39 -20.66 4.49
C HIS A 311 17.93 -20.72 5.93
N ILE A 312 17.46 -21.70 6.69
CA ILE A 312 17.87 -21.89 8.09
C ILE A 312 18.93 -22.98 8.18
N THR A 313 20.01 -22.70 8.91
CA THR A 313 21.05 -23.66 9.26
C THR A 313 20.95 -23.97 10.76
N CYS A 314 20.63 -25.22 11.11
CA CYS A 314 20.49 -25.62 12.52
C CYS A 314 21.81 -25.48 13.27
N THR A 315 21.76 -24.98 14.51
CA THR A 315 22.96 -24.78 15.34
C THR A 315 23.70 -26.10 15.64
N PRO A 316 25.03 -26.05 15.83
CA PRO A 316 25.81 -27.24 16.18
C PRO A 316 25.25 -27.98 17.40
N PRO A 317 25.33 -29.33 17.42
CA PRO A 317 26.09 -30.19 16.49
C PRO A 317 25.33 -30.59 15.20
N CYS A 318 24.08 -30.17 14.99
CA CYS A 318 23.25 -30.70 13.90
C CYS A 318 23.62 -30.21 12.50
N LYS A 319 23.84 -28.89 12.32
CA LYS A 319 24.23 -28.24 11.06
C LYS A 319 23.34 -28.56 9.85
N PHE A 320 22.11 -29.04 10.06
CA PHE A 320 21.19 -29.34 8.96
C PHE A 320 20.60 -28.06 8.37
N GLU A 321 20.55 -27.98 7.04
CA GLU A 321 20.05 -26.84 6.28
C GLU A 321 18.66 -27.15 5.71
N PHE A 322 17.70 -26.28 5.99
CA PHE A 322 16.30 -26.51 5.62
C PHE A 322 15.55 -25.20 5.38
N CYS A 323 14.42 -25.30 4.68
CA CYS A 323 13.53 -24.17 4.42
C CYS A 323 12.58 -23.94 5.62
N TRP A 324 12.49 -22.71 6.10
CA TRP A 324 11.62 -22.36 7.23
C TRP A 324 10.12 -22.60 6.98
N LEU A 325 9.67 -22.48 5.72
CA LEU A 325 8.26 -22.61 5.36
C LEU A 325 7.81 -24.07 5.38
N CYS A 326 8.45 -24.94 4.58
CA CYS A 326 8.04 -26.33 4.40
C CYS A 326 8.78 -27.33 5.30
N LEU A 327 9.83 -26.90 6.02
CA LEU A 327 10.73 -27.76 6.80
C LEU A 327 11.47 -28.84 5.99
N GLY A 328 11.40 -28.78 4.66
CA GLY A 328 12.12 -29.65 3.73
C GLY A 328 13.62 -29.31 3.63
N ALA A 329 14.42 -30.26 3.14
CA ALA A 329 15.85 -30.07 2.99
C ALA A 329 16.16 -28.92 2.01
N TRP A 330 17.12 -28.05 2.35
CA TRP A 330 17.46 -26.92 1.48
C TRP A 330 18.01 -27.38 0.11
N THR A 331 18.71 -28.51 0.09
CA THR A 331 19.21 -29.14 -1.14
C THR A 331 18.11 -29.55 -2.13
N GLU A 332 16.88 -29.76 -1.66
CA GLU A 332 15.72 -30.09 -2.49
C GLU A 332 15.02 -28.83 -3.03
N HIS A 333 15.47 -27.63 -2.66
CA HIS A 333 14.99 -26.36 -3.21
C HIS A 333 15.81 -25.92 -4.44
N GLY A 334 16.31 -26.88 -5.22
CA GLY A 334 17.02 -26.67 -6.49
C GLY A 334 16.22 -27.13 -7.71
N GLU A 335 16.71 -26.81 -8.91
CA GLU A 335 16.02 -27.07 -10.19
C GLU A 335 15.69 -28.56 -10.45
N ARG A 336 16.49 -29.50 -9.92
CA ARG A 336 16.36 -30.94 -10.18
C ARG A 336 15.19 -31.64 -9.47
N THR A 337 14.58 -31.02 -8.48
CA THR A 337 13.58 -31.64 -7.58
C THR A 337 12.20 -30.98 -7.67
N GLY A 338 12.00 -30.05 -8.61
CA GLY A 338 10.82 -29.17 -8.62
C GLY A 338 10.95 -27.97 -7.68
N GLY A 339 12.06 -27.87 -6.94
CA GLY A 339 12.54 -26.66 -6.25
C GLY A 339 11.52 -25.84 -5.47
N PHE A 340 11.68 -24.52 -5.54
CA PHE A 340 10.75 -23.55 -4.95
C PHE A 340 9.33 -23.65 -5.52
N TYR A 341 9.16 -24.11 -6.77
CA TYR A 341 7.86 -24.34 -7.42
C TYR A 341 7.02 -25.44 -6.74
N ALA A 342 7.65 -26.44 -6.15
CA ALA A 342 6.95 -27.44 -5.33
C ALA A 342 6.64 -26.91 -3.91
N CYS A 343 7.43 -25.96 -3.41
CA CYS A 343 7.30 -25.41 -2.06
C CYS A 343 6.19 -24.35 -1.95
N ASN A 344 5.97 -23.52 -2.97
CA ASN A 344 4.93 -22.48 -2.95
C ASN A 344 3.53 -23.02 -3.32
N ARG A 345 3.46 -24.06 -4.16
CA ARG A 345 2.21 -24.70 -4.57
C ARG A 345 1.44 -25.33 -3.39
N TYR A 346 0.12 -25.18 -3.39
CA TYR A 346 -0.77 -25.92 -2.50
C TYR A 346 -1.29 -27.19 -3.18
N GLU A 347 -1.04 -28.35 -2.55
CA GLU A 347 -1.56 -29.65 -2.97
C GLU A 347 -2.63 -30.13 -1.98
N ALA A 348 -3.88 -30.23 -2.42
CA ALA A 348 -4.96 -30.79 -1.61
C ALA A 348 -4.79 -32.31 -1.46
N ALA A 349 -4.93 -32.83 -0.24
CA ALA A 349 -4.96 -34.27 0.00
C ALA A 349 -6.27 -34.86 -0.59
N LYS A 350 -6.22 -35.37 -1.82
CA LYS A 350 -7.36 -36.09 -2.40
C LYS A 350 -7.44 -37.48 -1.76
N GLN A 351 -8.31 -37.65 -0.78
CA GLN A 351 -8.81 -38.98 -0.44
C GLN A 351 -10.00 -39.30 -1.37
N GLU A 352 -9.79 -40.22 -2.32
CA GLU A 352 -10.88 -40.76 -3.14
C GLU A 352 -11.64 -41.81 -2.31
N GLY A 353 -12.78 -41.41 -1.75
CA GLY A 353 -13.68 -42.26 -0.97
C GLY A 353 -15.14 -41.89 -1.18
N VAL A 354 -16.05 -42.86 -0.99
CA VAL A 354 -17.50 -42.61 -0.97
C VAL A 354 -17.86 -42.12 0.42
N TYR A 355 -17.91 -40.81 0.59
CA TYR A 355 -18.29 -40.16 1.84
C TYR A 355 -19.79 -39.89 1.91
N ASP A 356 -20.36 -39.88 3.11
CA ASP A 356 -21.68 -39.32 3.35
C ASP A 356 -21.65 -37.77 3.24
N ASP A 357 -22.82 -37.12 3.16
CA ASP A 357 -22.89 -35.68 2.92
C ASP A 357 -22.39 -34.84 4.11
N ALA A 358 -22.35 -35.39 5.33
CA ALA A 358 -21.82 -34.70 6.52
C ALA A 358 -20.29 -34.78 6.56
N GLU A 359 -19.72 -35.93 6.21
CA GLU A 359 -18.28 -36.17 6.14
C GLU A 359 -17.66 -35.40 4.97
N LYS A 360 -18.35 -35.28 3.83
CA LYS A 360 -17.96 -34.35 2.75
C LYS A 360 -17.89 -32.91 3.24
N ARG A 361 -18.89 -32.43 4.01
CA ARG A 361 -18.87 -31.06 4.56
C ARG A 361 -17.70 -30.84 5.51
N ARG A 362 -17.41 -31.82 6.38
CA ARG A 362 -16.25 -31.76 7.30
C ARG A 362 -14.92 -31.74 6.54
N GLU A 363 -14.75 -32.59 5.54
CA GLU A 363 -13.52 -32.64 4.74
C GLU A 363 -13.35 -31.38 3.88
N MET A 364 -14.44 -30.82 3.33
CA MET A 364 -14.41 -29.52 2.64
C MET A 364 -14.01 -28.38 3.59
N ALA A 365 -14.55 -28.35 4.82
CA ALA A 365 -14.18 -27.36 5.82
C ALA A 365 -12.70 -27.47 6.21
N LYS A 366 -12.21 -28.70 6.43
CA LYS A 366 -10.80 -28.98 6.73
C LYS A 366 -9.88 -28.57 5.59
N ASN A 367 -10.20 -28.96 4.34
CA ASN A 367 -9.42 -28.55 3.16
C ASN A 367 -9.39 -27.03 2.98
N SER A 368 -10.51 -26.35 3.24
CA SER A 368 -10.57 -24.88 3.20
C SER A 368 -9.66 -24.23 4.25
N LEU A 369 -9.63 -24.78 5.48
CA LEU A 369 -8.78 -24.30 6.57
C LEU A 369 -7.29 -24.58 6.29
N GLU A 370 -6.94 -25.76 5.78
CA GLU A 370 -5.57 -26.10 5.38
C GLU A 370 -5.07 -25.21 4.24
N ARG A 371 -5.91 -24.98 3.23
CA ARG A 371 -5.63 -24.04 2.13
C ARG A 371 -5.37 -22.65 2.69
N TYR A 372 -6.25 -22.13 3.54
CA TYR A 372 -6.05 -20.83 4.19
C TYR A 372 -4.73 -20.78 4.97
N THR A 373 -4.46 -21.80 5.79
CA THR A 373 -3.24 -21.90 6.61
C THR A 373 -1.98 -21.84 5.74
N HIS A 374 -1.94 -22.57 4.62
CA HIS A 374 -0.82 -22.57 3.68
C HIS A 374 -0.48 -21.18 3.15
N TYR A 375 -1.48 -20.43 2.70
CA TYR A 375 -1.30 -19.08 2.14
C TYR A 375 -1.02 -18.05 3.24
N TYR A 376 -1.71 -18.15 4.38
CA TYR A 376 -1.54 -17.26 5.52
C TYR A 376 -0.13 -17.34 6.12
N GLU A 377 0.40 -18.55 6.34
CA GLU A 377 1.77 -18.73 6.86
C GLU A 377 2.81 -18.03 5.99
N ARG A 378 2.66 -18.12 4.66
CA ARG A 378 3.60 -17.53 3.70
C ARG A 378 3.44 -16.03 3.58
N TRP A 379 2.21 -15.52 3.62
CA TRP A 379 1.90 -14.10 3.71
C TRP A 379 2.53 -13.47 4.97
N ALA A 380 2.27 -14.05 6.15
CA ALA A 380 2.77 -13.57 7.43
C ALA A 380 4.30 -13.68 7.52
N THR A 381 4.87 -14.80 7.05
CA THR A 381 6.32 -15.02 7.05
C THR A 381 7.06 -14.01 6.17
N ASN A 382 6.51 -13.65 5.00
CA ASN A 382 7.09 -12.60 4.16
C ASN A 382 6.99 -11.23 4.84
N GLN A 383 5.89 -10.91 5.53
CA GLN A 383 5.78 -9.68 6.33
C GLN A 383 6.86 -9.61 7.43
N SER A 384 6.99 -10.63 8.27
CA SER A 384 7.98 -10.62 9.35
C SER A 384 9.41 -10.59 8.81
N SER A 385 9.65 -11.21 7.65
CA SER A 385 10.98 -11.21 7.01
C SER A 385 11.29 -9.90 6.30
N ARG A 386 10.27 -9.17 5.82
CA ARG A 386 10.41 -7.78 5.37
C ARG A 386 10.79 -6.87 6.53
N GLN A 387 10.13 -7.00 7.68
CA GLN A 387 10.44 -6.17 8.86
C GLN A 387 11.91 -6.34 9.28
N ARG A 388 12.38 -7.58 9.38
CA ARG A 388 13.81 -7.86 9.63
C ARG A 388 14.75 -7.28 8.57
N ALA A 389 14.36 -7.33 7.29
CA ALA A 389 15.14 -6.73 6.22
C ALA A 389 15.20 -5.19 6.32
N VAL A 390 14.12 -4.53 6.75
CA VAL A 390 14.09 -3.09 7.04
C VAL A 390 15.02 -2.76 8.22
N ASP A 391 14.98 -3.55 9.29
CA ASP A 391 15.87 -3.36 10.44
C ASP A 391 17.34 -3.54 10.05
N ASN A 392 17.64 -4.58 9.26
CA ASN A 392 18.98 -4.79 8.70
C ASN A 392 19.42 -3.65 7.77
N LEU A 393 18.53 -3.16 6.90
CA LEU A 393 18.80 -2.00 6.04
C LEU A 393 19.16 -0.76 6.87
N HIS A 394 18.43 -0.49 7.95
CA HIS A 394 18.71 0.62 8.84
C HIS A 394 20.08 0.45 9.54
N GLN A 395 20.41 -0.75 10.01
CA GLN A 395 21.74 -1.06 10.56
C GLN A 395 22.85 -0.91 9.51
N MET A 396 22.59 -1.29 8.25
CA MET A 396 23.51 -1.08 7.13
C MET A 396 23.82 0.38 6.90
N GLN A 397 22.79 1.23 6.86
CA GLN A 397 22.90 2.67 6.62
C GLN A 397 23.61 3.41 7.76
N THR A 398 23.43 2.97 9.01
CA THR A 398 23.90 3.72 10.19
C THR A 398 25.21 3.24 10.79
N VAL A 399 25.51 1.94 10.73
CA VAL A 399 26.64 1.36 11.47
C VAL A 399 27.60 0.60 10.55
N HIS A 400 27.07 -0.23 9.66
CA HIS A 400 27.92 -1.20 8.95
C HIS A 400 28.59 -0.63 7.71
N LEU A 401 27.99 0.36 7.03
CA LEU A 401 28.61 1.04 5.89
C LEU A 401 29.92 1.74 6.26
N GLU A 402 29.90 2.53 7.33
CA GLU A 402 31.08 3.24 7.83
C GLU A 402 32.20 2.25 8.22
N LYS A 403 31.87 1.23 9.03
CA LYS A 403 32.82 0.17 9.41
C LYS A 403 33.42 -0.57 8.22
N LEU A 404 32.61 -0.83 7.19
CA LEU A 404 33.07 -1.51 5.99
C LEU A 404 33.95 -0.61 5.13
N SER A 405 33.61 0.67 5.02
CA SER A 405 34.42 1.70 4.35
C SER A 405 35.83 1.74 4.93
N ASP A 406 35.96 1.76 6.25
CA ASP A 406 37.26 1.74 6.95
C ASP A 406 38.05 0.44 6.70
N LYS A 407 37.38 -0.71 6.82
CA LYS A 407 38.03 -2.03 6.67
C LYS A 407 38.48 -2.32 5.25
N GLN A 408 37.62 -2.04 4.27
CA GLN A 408 37.90 -2.31 2.85
C GLN A 408 38.62 -1.14 2.17
N ARG A 409 38.79 -0.01 2.86
CA ARG A 409 39.41 1.22 2.34
C ARG A 409 38.74 1.72 1.07
N GLN A 410 37.41 1.66 1.02
CA GLN A 410 36.61 2.16 -0.10
C GLN A 410 35.62 3.20 0.40
N PRO A 411 35.43 4.31 -0.33
CA PRO A 411 34.49 5.35 0.07
C PRO A 411 33.05 4.80 0.07
N GLU A 412 32.22 5.29 0.99
CA GLU A 412 30.81 4.89 1.12
C GLU A 412 30.01 5.02 -0.18
N SER A 413 30.37 5.98 -1.04
CA SER A 413 29.75 6.15 -2.35
C SER A 413 29.86 4.91 -3.24
N GLN A 414 30.94 4.14 -3.11
CA GLN A 414 31.14 2.90 -3.84
C GLN A 414 30.40 1.72 -3.19
N LEU A 415 29.97 1.84 -1.94
CA LEU A 415 29.29 0.78 -1.18
C LEU A 415 27.75 0.81 -1.30
N LYS A 416 27.19 1.77 -2.06
CA LYS A 416 25.75 1.94 -2.28
C LYS A 416 25.03 0.70 -2.84
N PHE A 417 25.74 -0.17 -3.56
CA PHE A 417 25.19 -1.43 -4.08
C PHE A 417 24.63 -2.35 -2.98
N ILE A 418 25.15 -2.25 -1.73
CA ILE A 418 24.63 -3.00 -0.59
C ILE A 418 23.26 -2.46 -0.18
N ILE A 419 23.10 -1.14 -0.16
CA ILE A 419 21.82 -0.48 0.15
C ILE A 419 20.79 -0.79 -0.92
N GLU A 420 21.17 -0.75 -2.19
CA GLU A 420 20.32 -1.13 -3.31
C GLU A 420 19.84 -2.59 -3.19
N ALA A 421 20.73 -3.52 -2.81
CA ALA A 421 20.37 -4.92 -2.58
C ALA A 421 19.33 -5.07 -1.45
N TRP A 422 19.52 -4.38 -0.32
CA TRP A 422 18.57 -4.44 0.80
C TRP A 422 17.23 -3.79 0.47
N LEU A 423 17.22 -2.65 -0.22
CA LEU A 423 15.99 -2.03 -0.72
C LEU A 423 15.24 -2.99 -1.66
N GLN A 424 15.96 -3.67 -2.56
CA GLN A 424 15.38 -4.68 -3.44
C GLN A 424 14.80 -5.86 -2.64
N ILE A 425 15.50 -6.36 -1.61
CA ILE A 425 14.99 -7.43 -0.73
C ILE A 425 13.69 -7.01 -0.04
N VAL A 426 13.65 -5.79 0.53
CA VAL A 426 12.46 -5.25 1.21
C VAL A 426 11.26 -5.18 0.26
N GLU A 427 11.48 -4.71 -0.96
CA GLU A 427 10.42 -4.60 -1.98
C GLU A 427 9.97 -5.98 -2.49
N CYS A 428 10.91 -6.89 -2.74
CA CYS A 428 10.59 -8.27 -3.13
C CYS A 428 9.74 -8.99 -2.07
N ARG A 429 10.06 -8.82 -0.78
CA ARG A 429 9.26 -9.38 0.32
C ARG A 429 7.84 -8.81 0.36
N ARG A 430 7.68 -7.50 0.09
CA ARG A 430 6.37 -6.84 -0.01
C ARG A 430 5.54 -7.44 -1.15
N VAL A 431 6.14 -7.59 -2.33
CA VAL A 431 5.47 -8.17 -3.50
C VAL A 431 5.06 -9.63 -3.23
N LEU A 432 5.96 -10.48 -2.72
CA LEU A 432 5.64 -11.88 -2.41
C LEU A 432 4.54 -12.03 -1.38
N LYS A 433 4.54 -11.20 -0.33
CA LYS A 433 3.44 -11.17 0.65
C LYS A 433 2.11 -11.06 -0.09
N TRP A 434 1.97 -10.09 -0.98
CA TRP A 434 0.72 -9.88 -1.71
C TRP A 434 0.45 -10.94 -2.78
N THR A 435 1.46 -11.53 -3.42
CA THR A 435 1.23 -12.62 -4.38
C THR A 435 0.60 -13.85 -3.72
N TYR A 436 0.85 -14.12 -2.44
CA TYR A 436 0.14 -15.18 -1.73
C TYR A 436 -1.35 -14.88 -1.50
N ALA A 437 -1.71 -13.62 -1.22
CA ALA A 437 -3.12 -13.23 -1.16
C ALA A 437 -3.78 -13.40 -2.54
N TYR A 438 -3.09 -13.01 -3.62
CA TYR A 438 -3.55 -13.23 -4.99
C TYR A 438 -3.75 -14.73 -5.30
N GLY A 439 -2.75 -15.56 -5.02
CA GLY A 439 -2.80 -17.00 -5.27
C GLY A 439 -3.93 -17.72 -4.53
N TYR A 440 -4.29 -17.26 -3.33
CA TYR A 440 -5.44 -17.80 -2.58
C TYR A 440 -6.78 -17.54 -3.30
N TYR A 441 -6.94 -16.37 -3.92
CA TYR A 441 -8.17 -16.00 -4.64
C TYR A 441 -8.14 -16.33 -6.13
N LEU A 442 -7.02 -16.83 -6.66
CA LEU A 442 -6.94 -17.30 -8.04
C LEU A 442 -7.89 -18.48 -8.25
N PRO A 443 -8.81 -18.43 -9.25
CA PRO A 443 -9.81 -19.47 -9.41
C PRO A 443 -9.20 -20.84 -9.74
N GLU A 444 -9.66 -21.89 -9.04
CA GLU A 444 -9.06 -23.24 -9.17
C GLU A 444 -9.28 -23.89 -10.54
N HIS A 445 -10.33 -23.46 -11.27
CA HIS A 445 -10.64 -23.95 -12.61
C HIS A 445 -9.68 -23.40 -13.69
N GLU A 446 -8.98 -22.29 -13.43
CA GLU A 446 -8.01 -21.70 -14.35
C GLU A 446 -6.63 -22.36 -14.22
N HIS A 447 -6.56 -23.67 -14.44
CA HIS A 447 -5.37 -24.48 -14.18
C HIS A 447 -4.08 -23.95 -14.83
N ALA A 448 -4.17 -23.48 -16.08
CA ALA A 448 -3.00 -23.00 -16.82
C ALA A 448 -2.47 -21.67 -16.27
N LYS A 449 -3.36 -20.73 -15.89
CA LYS A 449 -2.98 -19.49 -15.19
C LYS A 449 -2.38 -19.79 -13.82
N LYS A 450 -2.95 -20.72 -13.08
CA LYS A 450 -2.42 -21.15 -11.78
C LYS A 450 -1.00 -21.73 -11.90
N GLN A 451 -0.76 -22.63 -12.85
CA GLN A 451 0.58 -23.18 -13.08
C GLN A 451 1.59 -22.11 -13.50
N PHE A 452 1.20 -21.20 -14.39
CA PHE A 452 2.06 -20.10 -14.82
C PHE A 452 2.39 -19.14 -13.67
N PHE A 453 1.40 -18.78 -12.85
CA PHE A 453 1.58 -17.98 -11.64
C PHE A 453 2.53 -18.66 -10.65
N GLU A 454 2.30 -19.94 -10.33
CA GLU A 454 3.14 -20.70 -9.39
C GLU A 454 4.59 -20.79 -9.89
N TYR A 455 4.80 -20.92 -11.20
CA TYR A 455 6.12 -20.92 -11.83
C TYR A 455 6.83 -19.58 -11.66
N LEU A 456 6.18 -18.47 -12.04
CA LEU A 456 6.75 -17.13 -11.90
C LEU A 456 7.04 -16.77 -10.44
N GLN A 457 6.14 -17.14 -9.52
CA GLN A 457 6.34 -16.94 -8.10
C GLN A 457 7.55 -17.74 -7.60
N GLY A 458 7.69 -19.00 -8.00
CA GLY A 458 8.81 -19.86 -7.60
C GLY A 458 10.18 -19.32 -8.07
N GLU A 459 10.27 -18.80 -9.30
CA GLU A 459 11.48 -18.16 -9.83
C GLU A 459 11.84 -16.91 -9.01
N ALA A 460 10.85 -16.06 -8.72
CA ALA A 460 11.03 -14.86 -7.91
C ALA A 460 11.48 -15.19 -6.48
N GLU A 461 10.90 -16.20 -5.84
CA GLU A 461 11.30 -16.65 -4.51
C GLU A 461 12.72 -17.17 -4.47
N SER A 462 13.08 -18.03 -5.43
CA SER A 462 14.44 -18.56 -5.56
C SER A 462 15.47 -17.43 -5.71
N GLY A 463 15.20 -16.47 -6.61
CA GLY A 463 16.06 -15.29 -6.78
C GLY A 463 16.19 -14.46 -5.51
N LEU A 464 15.08 -14.22 -4.81
CA LEU A 464 15.06 -13.47 -3.55
C LEU A 464 15.87 -14.16 -2.46
N GLU A 465 15.69 -15.46 -2.23
CA GLU A 465 16.42 -16.15 -1.15
C GLU A 465 17.93 -16.18 -1.40
N ARG A 466 18.35 -16.31 -2.66
CA ARG A 466 19.78 -16.23 -3.02
C ARG A 466 20.35 -14.85 -2.77
N LEU A 467 19.63 -13.79 -3.16
CA LEU A 467 20.01 -12.40 -2.89
C LEU A 467 20.08 -12.13 -1.38
N HIS A 468 19.05 -12.53 -0.64
CA HIS A 468 18.96 -12.32 0.81
C HIS A 468 20.06 -13.07 1.55
N GLN A 469 20.34 -14.32 1.18
CA GLN A 469 21.44 -15.09 1.76
C GLN A 469 22.80 -14.42 1.52
N CYS A 470 23.05 -13.91 0.31
CA CYS A 470 24.30 -13.21 0.00
C CYS A 470 24.43 -11.92 0.84
N ALA A 471 23.36 -11.14 0.92
CA ALA A 471 23.33 -9.90 1.69
C ALA A 471 23.42 -10.10 3.21
N GLU A 472 22.83 -11.17 3.75
CA GLU A 472 22.75 -11.41 5.20
C GLU A 472 23.91 -12.26 5.75
N LYS A 473 24.30 -13.34 5.05
CA LYS A 473 25.30 -14.31 5.55
C LYS A 473 26.70 -14.07 4.99
N GLU A 474 26.84 -13.94 3.67
CA GLU A 474 28.17 -13.79 3.05
C GLU A 474 28.80 -12.43 3.41
N PHE A 475 27.98 -11.39 3.53
CA PHE A 475 28.39 -10.07 4.01
C PHE A 475 29.12 -10.10 5.36
N GLN A 476 28.69 -10.96 6.30
CA GLN A 476 29.27 -11.04 7.65
C GLN A 476 30.75 -11.43 7.63
N GLY A 477 31.18 -12.20 6.62
CA GLY A 477 32.60 -12.55 6.45
C GLY A 477 33.48 -11.33 6.23
N PHE A 478 33.00 -10.36 5.44
CA PHE A 478 33.72 -9.12 5.15
C PHE A 478 33.66 -8.13 6.30
N LEU A 479 32.52 -8.06 7.00
CA LEU A 479 32.37 -7.21 8.18
C LEU A 479 33.31 -7.65 9.31
N ASN A 480 33.53 -8.96 9.48
CA ASN A 480 34.37 -9.51 10.54
C ASN A 480 35.86 -9.67 10.14
N SER A 481 36.22 -9.34 8.89
CA SER A 481 37.61 -9.44 8.41
C SER A 481 38.54 -8.43 9.09
N GLU A 482 39.84 -8.77 9.17
CA GLU A 482 40.89 -7.92 9.75
C GLU A 482 41.50 -6.93 8.75
N GLY A 483 41.10 -6.96 7.47
CA GLY A 483 41.59 -6.04 6.44
C GLY A 483 40.92 -6.20 5.08
N PRO A 484 41.38 -5.44 4.06
CA PRO A 484 40.82 -5.50 2.71
C PRO A 484 40.96 -6.91 2.12
N SER A 485 39.88 -7.43 1.54
CA SER A 485 39.89 -8.75 0.89
C SER A 485 39.80 -8.58 -0.63
N ASN A 486 40.61 -9.35 -1.37
CA ASN A 486 40.50 -9.42 -2.83
C ASN A 486 39.15 -10.02 -3.26
N GLU A 487 38.56 -10.87 -2.42
CA GLU A 487 37.24 -11.48 -2.64
C GLU A 487 36.09 -10.47 -2.51
N PHE A 488 36.36 -9.25 -1.98
CA PHE A 488 35.32 -8.23 -1.83
C PHE A 488 34.81 -7.70 -3.18
N ASN A 489 35.67 -7.63 -4.20
CA ASN A 489 35.23 -7.25 -5.55
C ASN A 489 34.38 -8.35 -6.22
N GLU A 490 34.67 -9.62 -5.94
CA GLU A 490 33.84 -10.74 -6.37
C GLU A 490 32.47 -10.68 -5.66
N PHE A 491 32.45 -10.43 -4.35
CA PHE A 491 31.23 -10.20 -3.59
C PHE A 491 30.41 -9.04 -4.14
N ARG A 492 31.04 -7.89 -4.46
CA ARG A 492 30.35 -6.75 -5.09
C ARG A 492 29.66 -7.17 -6.38
N THR A 493 30.40 -7.81 -7.29
CA THR A 493 29.88 -8.24 -8.59
C THR A 493 28.72 -9.21 -8.41
N LYS A 494 28.88 -10.18 -7.50
CA LYS A 494 27.85 -11.16 -7.17
C LYS A 494 26.59 -10.52 -6.58
N LEU A 495 26.72 -9.63 -5.59
CA LEU A 495 25.57 -8.99 -4.95
C LEU A 495 24.82 -8.07 -5.92
N ALA A 496 25.54 -7.27 -6.69
CA ALA A 496 24.94 -6.40 -7.72
C ALA A 496 24.24 -7.22 -8.81
N GLY A 497 24.87 -8.30 -9.27
CA GLY A 497 24.28 -9.23 -10.24
C GLY A 497 23.01 -9.89 -9.70
N LEU A 498 23.04 -10.42 -8.47
CA LEU A 498 21.86 -11.02 -7.84
C LEU A 498 20.75 -9.99 -7.67
N THR A 499 21.08 -8.76 -7.30
CA THR A 499 20.10 -7.66 -7.16
C THR A 499 19.38 -7.40 -8.49
N SER A 500 20.13 -7.29 -9.59
CA SER A 500 19.56 -7.06 -10.91
C SER A 500 18.72 -8.25 -11.40
N VAL A 501 19.20 -9.48 -11.22
CA VAL A 501 18.48 -10.69 -11.66
C VAL A 501 17.19 -10.87 -10.86
N THR A 502 17.23 -10.71 -9.55
CA THR A 502 16.04 -10.76 -8.69
C THR A 502 15.04 -9.67 -9.08
N LYS A 503 15.50 -8.45 -9.34
CA LYS A 503 14.63 -7.38 -9.84
C LYS A 503 13.88 -7.80 -11.12
N ASN A 504 14.56 -8.40 -12.10
CA ASN A 504 13.95 -8.86 -13.35
C ASN A 504 12.88 -9.94 -13.11
N TYR A 505 13.13 -10.91 -12.23
CA TYR A 505 12.13 -11.92 -11.87
C TYR A 505 10.86 -11.30 -11.29
N PHE A 506 11.01 -10.31 -10.41
CA PHE A 506 9.88 -9.60 -9.81
C PHE A 506 9.15 -8.69 -10.79
N GLU A 507 9.86 -8.00 -11.70
CA GLU A 507 9.23 -7.20 -12.75
C GLU A 507 8.38 -8.08 -13.69
N ASN A 508 8.87 -9.26 -14.05
CA ASN A 508 8.12 -10.23 -14.84
C ASN A 508 6.88 -10.74 -14.10
N LEU A 509 7.02 -11.11 -12.82
CA LEU A 509 5.92 -11.55 -11.98
C LEU A 509 4.84 -10.47 -11.84
N VAL A 510 5.25 -9.23 -11.52
CA VAL A 510 4.35 -8.07 -11.40
C VAL A 510 3.61 -7.80 -12.71
N ARG A 511 4.31 -7.78 -13.84
CA ARG A 511 3.70 -7.55 -15.16
C ARG A 511 2.68 -8.64 -15.51
N ALA A 512 3.01 -9.91 -15.25
CA ALA A 512 2.11 -11.02 -15.52
C ALA A 512 0.83 -10.94 -14.67
N LEU A 513 0.96 -10.56 -13.39
CA LEU A 513 -0.17 -10.37 -12.48
C LEU A 513 -1.06 -9.18 -12.88
N GLU A 514 -0.46 -8.05 -13.23
CA GLU A 514 -1.17 -6.84 -13.69
C GLU A 514 -1.94 -7.09 -15.00
N ASN A 515 -1.41 -7.95 -15.87
CA ASN A 515 -2.07 -8.36 -17.12
C ASN A 515 -3.05 -9.55 -16.94
N GLY A 516 -3.36 -9.95 -15.72
CA GLY A 516 -4.31 -11.03 -15.42
C GLY A 516 -3.86 -12.42 -15.93
N LEU A 517 -2.55 -12.64 -16.06
CA LEU A 517 -1.94 -13.89 -16.55
C LEU A 517 -2.38 -14.27 -17.97
N SER A 518 -2.74 -13.28 -18.80
CA SER A 518 -3.19 -13.45 -20.19
C SER A 518 -2.14 -14.04 -21.15
N ASP A 519 -0.86 -14.05 -20.75
CA ASP A 519 0.22 -14.70 -21.51
C ASP A 519 -0.03 -16.20 -21.75
N VAL A 520 -0.84 -16.83 -20.90
CA VAL A 520 -1.24 -18.23 -21.02
C VAL A 520 -2.20 -18.47 -22.20
N ASP A 521 -3.02 -17.48 -22.54
CA ASP A 521 -4.00 -17.58 -23.64
C ASP A 521 -3.30 -17.53 -25.01
N SER A 522 -2.13 -16.87 -25.08
CA SER A 522 -1.28 -16.78 -26.27
C SER A 522 -0.58 -18.10 -26.63
N LEU A 523 -0.59 -19.10 -25.73
CA LEU A 523 0.08 -20.39 -25.87
C LEU A 523 -0.88 -21.56 -26.18
N SER A 524 -2.18 -21.30 -26.41
CA SER A 524 -3.12 -22.35 -26.81
C SER A 524 -3.00 -22.66 -28.31
N PRO A 525 -2.79 -23.94 -28.72
CA PRO A 525 -2.73 -24.31 -30.13
C PRO A 525 -4.12 -24.14 -30.74
N SER A 526 -4.24 -23.18 -31.65
CA SER A 526 -5.43 -23.00 -32.47
C SER A 526 -5.73 -24.32 -33.20
N THR A 527 -6.88 -24.92 -32.85
CA THR A 527 -7.50 -26.02 -33.60
C THR A 527 -8.06 -25.48 -34.91
N GLY A 528 -7.15 -25.12 -35.82
CA GLY A 528 -7.48 -24.75 -37.19
C GLY A 528 -7.89 -25.98 -37.99
N LYS A 529 -9.18 -26.09 -38.30
CA LYS A 529 -9.72 -27.01 -39.30
C LYS A 529 -8.93 -26.88 -40.61
N SER A 530 -8.10 -27.88 -40.91
CA SER A 530 -7.39 -27.98 -42.17
C SER A 530 -8.36 -28.37 -43.29
N ARG A 531 -8.80 -27.38 -44.09
CA ARG A 531 -9.34 -27.62 -45.43
C ARG A 531 -8.15 -27.79 -46.37
N GLY A 532 -7.99 -29.01 -46.89
CA GLY A 532 -6.91 -29.37 -47.79
C GLY A 532 -6.90 -28.54 -49.08
N GLY A 533 -5.76 -27.93 -49.37
CA GLY A 533 -5.41 -27.34 -50.65
C GLY A 533 -3.97 -27.71 -51.00
N LYS A 534 -3.81 -28.57 -52.01
CA LYS A 534 -2.50 -28.99 -52.55
C LYS A 534 -1.78 -27.79 -53.14
N GLY A 535 -0.56 -27.51 -52.67
CA GLY A 535 0.40 -26.63 -53.32
C GLY A 535 1.82 -27.14 -53.10
N LYS A 536 2.47 -27.64 -54.16
CA LYS A 536 3.88 -28.03 -54.17
C LYS A 536 4.76 -26.78 -54.05
N GLY A 537 5.76 -26.78 -53.16
CA GLY A 537 6.81 -25.77 -53.09
C GLY A 537 7.92 -26.19 -52.13
N SER A 538 9.14 -26.21 -52.63
CA SER A 538 10.33 -26.84 -52.07
C SER A 538 10.78 -26.32 -50.69
N ALA A 539 11.32 -27.23 -49.88
CA ALA A 539 11.95 -26.92 -48.61
C ALA A 539 13.29 -26.18 -48.80
N SER A 540 13.47 -25.06 -48.11
CA SER A 540 14.77 -24.56 -47.68
C SER A 540 14.73 -24.29 -46.17
N ARG A 541 15.48 -25.09 -45.42
CA ARG A 541 15.73 -24.89 -43.99
C ARG A 541 16.76 -23.76 -43.84
N SER A 542 16.41 -22.69 -43.11
CA SER A 542 17.38 -21.74 -42.56
C SER A 542 17.33 -21.79 -41.04
N SER A 543 18.38 -22.36 -40.46
CA SER A 543 18.71 -22.33 -39.03
C SER A 543 19.24 -20.94 -38.64
N SER A 544 18.55 -20.24 -37.75
CA SER A 544 19.03 -18.98 -37.17
C SER A 544 19.82 -19.26 -35.89
N SER A 545 21.11 -19.51 -36.05
CA SER A 545 22.11 -19.41 -34.98
C SER A 545 22.72 -18.02 -35.04
N LYS A 546 22.61 -17.21 -33.96
CA LYS A 546 23.57 -16.15 -33.58
C LYS A 546 23.03 -15.30 -32.42
N ASN A 547 23.65 -15.45 -31.24
CA ASN A 547 23.88 -14.38 -30.27
C ASN A 547 25.26 -14.65 -29.65
N ILE A 548 26.32 -14.35 -30.42
CA ILE A 548 27.70 -14.36 -29.94
C ILE A 548 28.24 -12.97 -30.24
N ASP A 549 28.49 -12.18 -29.19
CA ASP A 549 29.30 -10.98 -29.25
C ASP A 549 30.79 -11.35 -29.29
N ASP A 550 31.61 -10.53 -29.95
CA ASP A 550 33.04 -10.75 -30.26
C ASP A 550 33.95 -10.69 -29.00
N SER A 551 33.33 -10.67 -27.81
CA SER A 551 33.93 -10.50 -26.49
C SER A 551 34.07 -11.83 -25.71
N GLY A 552 33.75 -12.99 -26.31
CA GLY A 552 34.00 -14.31 -25.72
C GLY A 552 33.03 -14.72 -24.60
N HIS A 553 31.86 -14.07 -24.52
CA HIS A 553 30.81 -14.35 -23.54
C HIS A 553 29.49 -14.75 -24.23
N TRP A 554 28.65 -15.54 -23.57
CA TRP A 554 27.27 -15.82 -24.01
C TRP A 554 26.27 -15.20 -23.03
N ILE A 555 25.23 -14.56 -23.55
CA ILE A 555 24.19 -13.92 -22.74
C ILE A 555 23.13 -14.96 -22.39
N CYS A 556 22.83 -15.08 -21.09
CA CYS A 556 21.78 -15.98 -20.65
C CYS A 556 20.40 -15.48 -21.12
N GLU A 557 19.66 -16.29 -21.85
CA GLU A 557 18.33 -15.92 -22.35
C GLU A 557 17.29 -15.72 -21.23
N TYR A 558 17.55 -16.28 -20.05
CA TYR A 558 16.64 -16.24 -18.90
C TYR A 558 16.88 -15.08 -17.95
N CYS A 559 18.14 -14.67 -17.76
CA CYS A 559 18.51 -13.63 -16.79
C CYS A 559 19.41 -12.53 -17.36
N THR A 560 19.67 -12.57 -18.67
CA THR A 560 20.50 -11.63 -19.46
C THR A 560 21.94 -11.43 -18.98
N TYR A 561 22.40 -12.24 -18.02
CA TYR A 561 23.77 -12.21 -17.54
C TYR A 561 24.77 -12.72 -18.59
N ALA A 562 25.89 -12.02 -18.73
CA ALA A 562 26.97 -12.41 -19.63
C ALA A 562 27.87 -13.45 -18.95
N ASN A 563 27.88 -14.67 -19.49
CA ASN A 563 28.62 -15.80 -18.98
C ASN A 563 29.88 -16.05 -19.80
N ALA A 564 30.95 -16.50 -19.17
CA ALA A 564 32.13 -16.95 -19.90
C ALA A 564 31.80 -18.13 -20.81
N ARG A 565 32.45 -18.21 -21.98
CA ARG A 565 32.24 -19.31 -22.96
C ARG A 565 32.56 -20.71 -22.41
N SER A 566 33.35 -20.81 -21.34
CA SER A 566 33.64 -22.05 -20.62
C SER A 566 32.48 -22.56 -19.77
N SER A 567 31.53 -21.69 -19.41
CA SER A 567 30.46 -21.98 -18.47
C SER A 567 29.28 -22.61 -19.21
N THR A 568 28.95 -23.87 -18.89
CA THR A 568 27.85 -24.63 -19.51
C THR A 568 26.47 -24.26 -18.97
N ALA A 569 26.45 -23.59 -17.82
CA ALA A 569 25.29 -23.06 -17.15
C ALA A 569 25.57 -21.59 -16.80
N CYS A 570 24.51 -20.80 -16.71
CA CYS A 570 24.63 -19.40 -16.33
C CYS A 570 25.20 -19.30 -14.90
N GLU A 571 26.27 -18.57 -14.69
CA GLU A 571 26.89 -18.40 -13.38
C GLU A 571 25.94 -17.69 -12.40
N MET A 572 24.99 -16.92 -12.91
CA MET A 572 24.00 -16.22 -12.10
C MET A 572 22.71 -17.00 -11.90
N CYS A 573 22.05 -17.50 -12.94
CA CYS A 573 20.77 -18.20 -12.77
C CYS A 573 20.88 -19.73 -12.89
N GLN A 574 22.06 -20.30 -13.15
CA GLN A 574 22.33 -21.73 -13.33
C GLN A 574 21.58 -22.41 -14.50
N GLN A 575 20.82 -21.65 -15.28
CA GLN A 575 20.17 -22.13 -16.51
C GLN A 575 21.21 -22.53 -17.56
N LEU A 576 21.01 -23.68 -18.19
CA LEU A 576 21.91 -24.20 -19.23
C LEU A 576 21.93 -23.24 -20.43
N GLY A 577 23.14 -22.89 -20.88
CA GLY A 577 23.30 -22.12 -22.11
C GLY A 577 22.95 -23.00 -23.31
N GLY A 578 22.00 -22.55 -24.14
CA GLY A 578 21.65 -23.21 -25.39
C GLY A 578 22.91 -23.38 -26.24
N ARG A 579 23.31 -24.63 -26.49
CA ARG A 579 24.39 -24.95 -27.43
C ARG A 579 23.89 -24.94 -28.86
#